data_AF-A0A0C9RI85-F1
#
_entry.id   AF-A0A0C9RI85-F1
#
_cell.length_a   1.000
_cell.length_b   1.000
_cell.length_c   1.000
_cell.angle_alpha   90.00
_cell.angle_beta   90.00
_cell.angle_gamma   90.00
#
_symmetry.space_group_name_H-M   'P 1'
#
loop_
_entity.id
_entity.type
_entity.pdbx_description
1 polymer ?
#
loop_
_entity_poly.entity_id
_entity_poly.type
_entity_poly.pdbx_seq_one_letter_code
_entity_poly.pdbx_strand_id
1 'polypeptide(L)'
;ADRCPLRKQNYDYAMYLLTACYHESFVTEPWEQNKSEADMEYYSFERNKSKQTAEAIINWGIPTDAAKLEVSQDFAQTVELLINEGENEYNLGRYKEEVLKLLSVRNE
;
A
#
# COMPACT_ATOMS: atom_id res chain seq x y z
N ALA A 1 13.93 21.37 20.80
CA ALA A 1 14.38 22.65 20.22
C ALA A 1 15.43 23.24 21.15
N ASP A 2 16.66 23.41 20.67
CA ASP A 2 17.78 23.93 21.46
C ASP A 2 18.49 25.07 20.72
N ARG A 3 17.70 25.83 19.95
CA ARG A 3 18.20 26.89 19.06
C ARG A 3 18.26 28.24 19.77
N CYS A 4 17.43 28.44 20.80
CA CYS A 4 17.38 29.68 21.56
C CYS A 4 18.08 29.53 22.91
N PRO A 5 18.75 30.58 23.44
CA PRO A 5 19.42 30.52 24.73
C PRO A 5 18.48 30.28 25.91
N LEU A 6 17.23 30.74 25.83
CA LEU A 6 16.24 30.60 26.89
C LEU A 6 15.30 29.41 26.66
N ARG A 7 15.07 28.62 27.71
CA ARG A 7 14.14 27.49 27.69
C ARG A 7 12.72 27.90 27.27
N LYS A 8 12.25 29.08 27.70
CA LYS A 8 10.93 29.61 27.33
C LYS A 8 10.82 29.81 25.81
N GLN A 9 11.84 30.40 25.18
CA GLN A 9 11.86 30.59 23.73
C GLN A 9 11.86 29.27 22.98
N ASN A 10 12.61 28.27 23.46
CA ASN A 10 12.59 26.93 22.88
C ASN A 10 11.23 26.24 23.01
N TYR A 11 10.50 26.48 24.10
CA TYR A 11 9.14 25.98 24.28
C TYR A 11 8.17 26.67 23.30
N ASP A 12 8.18 28.00 23.24
CA ASP A 12 7.31 28.76 22.33
C ASP A 12 7.59 28.39 20.86
N TYR A 13 8.86 28.16 20.51
CA TYR A 13 9.25 27.71 19.19
C TYR A 13 8.81 26.27 18.89
N ALA A 14 8.89 25.35 19.85
CA ALA A 14 8.38 23.99 19.68
C ALA A 14 6.85 23.99 19.46
N MET A 15 6.12 24.84 20.20
CA MET A 15 4.68 25.03 19.99
C MET A 15 4.39 25.60 18.60
N TYR A 16 5.14 26.60 18.16
CA TYR A 16 5.02 27.15 16.80
C TYR A 16 5.24 26.06 15.74
N LEU A 17 6.31 25.26 15.85
CA LEU A 17 6.59 24.19 14.89
C LEU A 17 5.45 23.17 14.83
N LEU A 18 4.90 22.77 15.99
CA LEU A 18 3.77 21.87 16.05
C LEU A 18 2.55 22.46 15.33
N THR A 19 2.22 23.73 15.61
CA THR A 19 1.11 24.43 14.97
C THR A 19 1.31 24.59 13.46
N ALA A 20 2.53 24.92 13.02
CA ALA A 20 2.86 25.04 11.61
C ALA A 20 2.73 23.69 10.89
N CYS A 21 3.37 22.62 11.39
CA CYS A 21 3.25 21.29 10.81
C CYS A 21 1.80 20.79 10.77
N TYR A 22 1.02 21.08 11.81
CA TYR A 22 -0.41 20.74 11.82
C TYR A 22 -1.13 21.43 10.68
N HIS A 23 -1.05 22.76 10.54
CA HIS A 23 -1.78 23.45 9.47
C HIS A 23 -1.29 23.08 8.07
N GLU A 24 0.03 22.98 7.86
CA GLU A 24 0.60 22.60 6.56
C GLU A 24 0.22 21.17 6.16
N SER A 25 0.02 20.26 7.12
CA SER A 25 -0.42 18.89 6.80
C SER A 25 -1.84 18.79 6.21
N PHE A 26 -2.66 19.84 6.32
CA PHE A 26 -4.00 19.89 5.68
C PHE A 26 -3.99 20.62 4.33
N VAL A 27 -2.88 21.25 3.95
CA VAL A 27 -2.75 21.94 2.67
C VAL A 27 -2.21 20.94 1.66
N THR A 28 -2.97 20.66 0.61
CA THR A 28 -2.52 19.81 -0.50
C THR A 28 -1.93 20.67 -1.61
N GLU A 29 -0.65 20.49 -1.85
CA GLU A 29 0.08 21.19 -2.90
C GLU A 29 0.00 20.46 -4.25
N PRO A 30 0.12 21.16 -5.40
CA PRO A 30 -0.02 20.54 -6.72
C PRO A 30 1.00 19.41 -6.98
N TRP A 31 2.19 19.51 -6.40
CA TRP A 31 3.26 18.52 -6.60
C TRP A 31 3.00 17.21 -5.85
N GLU A 32 2.13 17.18 -4.85
CA GLU A 32 1.74 15.95 -4.14
C GLU A 32 1.02 14.96 -5.06
N GLN A 33 0.42 15.45 -6.15
CA GLN A 33 -0.20 14.58 -7.17
C GLN A 33 0.84 13.73 -7.92
N ASN A 34 2.11 14.12 -7.91
CA ASN A 34 3.20 13.40 -8.54
C ASN A 34 3.84 12.35 -7.61
N LYS A 35 3.22 12.04 -6.46
CA LYS A 35 3.68 11.01 -5.52
C LYS A 35 3.76 9.66 -6.24
N SER A 36 4.92 9.02 -6.22
CA SER A 36 5.12 7.72 -6.86
C SER A 36 4.69 6.58 -5.94
N GLU A 37 4.49 5.38 -6.51
CA GLU A 37 4.21 4.17 -5.71
C GLU A 37 5.32 3.87 -4.69
N ALA A 38 6.57 4.23 -4.99
CA ALA A 38 7.70 4.02 -4.09
C ALA A 38 7.66 4.97 -2.88
N ASP A 39 6.95 6.09 -2.98
CA ASP A 39 6.80 7.06 -1.89
C ASP A 39 5.60 6.73 -0.99
N MET A 40 4.77 5.74 -1.35
CA MET A 40 3.62 5.33 -0.56
C MET A 40 4.07 4.55 0.68
N GLU A 41 3.58 4.97 1.85
CA GLU A 41 3.91 4.34 3.14
C GLU A 41 3.14 3.03 3.36
N TYR A 42 2.12 2.78 2.54
CA TYR A 42 1.35 1.55 2.52
C TYR A 42 1.24 1.03 1.09
N TYR A 43 1.27 -0.28 0.96
CA TYR A 43 0.99 -0.98 -0.26
C TYR A 43 -0.52 -1.01 -0.52
N SER A 44 -0.93 -0.58 -1.72
CA SER A 44 -2.28 -0.68 -2.24
C SER A 44 -2.29 -1.58 -3.47
N PHE A 45 -3.06 -2.67 -3.42
CA PHE A 45 -3.09 -3.68 -4.47
C PHE A 45 -3.59 -3.13 -5.81
N GLU A 46 -4.60 -2.26 -5.76
CA GLU A 46 -5.26 -1.67 -6.93
C GLU A 46 -4.32 -0.90 -7.86
N ARG A 47 -3.27 -0.29 -7.30
CA ARG A 47 -2.33 0.54 -8.05
C ARG A 47 -1.05 -0.20 -8.42
N ASN A 48 -0.90 -1.48 -8.07
CA ASN A 48 0.38 -2.16 -8.15
C ASN A 48 0.45 -3.20 -9.29
N LYS A 49 1.69 -3.59 -9.64
CA LYS A 49 2.02 -4.62 -10.62
C LYS A 49 1.48 -6.00 -10.27
N SER A 50 1.31 -6.30 -8.98
CA SER A 50 0.77 -7.60 -8.55
C SER A 50 -0.64 -7.84 -9.09
N LYS A 51 -1.49 -6.81 -9.11
CA LYS A 51 -2.83 -6.88 -9.73
C LYS A 51 -2.73 -7.17 -11.22
N GLN A 52 -1.96 -6.38 -11.95
CA GLN A 52 -1.78 -6.55 -13.40
C GLN A 52 -1.26 -7.95 -13.76
N THR A 53 -0.34 -8.48 -12.96
CA THR A 53 0.24 -9.80 -13.17
C THR A 53 -0.77 -10.91 -12.86
N ALA A 54 -1.49 -10.80 -11.74
CA ALA A 54 -2.50 -11.77 -11.36
C ALA A 54 -3.66 -11.80 -12.37
N GLU A 55 -4.14 -10.64 -12.82
CA GLU A 55 -5.14 -10.52 -13.88
C GLU A 55 -4.64 -11.07 -15.22
N ALA A 56 -3.37 -10.85 -15.57
CA ALA A 56 -2.78 -11.42 -16.77
C ALA A 56 -2.72 -12.96 -16.72
N ILE A 57 -2.48 -13.54 -15.55
CA ILE A 57 -2.43 -15.00 -15.34
C ILE A 57 -3.83 -15.61 -15.47
N ILE A 58 -4.84 -15.06 -14.77
CA ILE A 58 -6.20 -15.62 -14.81
C ILE A 58 -6.89 -15.46 -16.17
N ASN A 59 -6.51 -14.42 -16.92
CA ASN A 59 -7.02 -14.17 -18.27
C ASN A 59 -6.14 -14.81 -19.36
N TRP A 60 -5.10 -15.55 -18.97
CA TRP A 60 -4.22 -16.19 -19.94
C TRP A 60 -4.99 -17.27 -20.72
N GLY A 61 -5.04 -17.12 -22.04
CA GLY A 61 -5.79 -18.02 -22.93
C GLY A 61 -7.27 -17.65 -23.13
N ILE A 62 -7.75 -16.56 -22.51
CA ILE A 62 -9.10 -16.04 -22.78
C ILE A 62 -9.09 -15.19 -24.07
N PRO A 63 -10.04 -15.40 -25.01
CA PRO A 63 -10.14 -14.58 -26.23
C PRO A 63 -10.40 -13.11 -25.92
N THR A 64 -9.88 -12.20 -26.75
CA THR A 64 -9.99 -10.74 -26.55
C THR A 64 -11.43 -10.22 -26.48
N ASP A 65 -12.39 -10.93 -27.09
CA ASP A 65 -13.81 -10.57 -27.12
C ASP A 65 -14.61 -11.05 -25.89
N ALA A 66 -14.00 -11.84 -25.01
CA ALA A 66 -14.65 -12.33 -23.79
C ALA A 66 -14.45 -11.37 -22.61
N ALA A 67 -15.39 -11.40 -21.66
CA ALA A 67 -15.30 -10.62 -20.44
C ALA A 67 -14.06 -11.04 -19.63
N LYS A 68 -13.19 -10.08 -19.32
CA LYS A 68 -12.01 -10.31 -18.48
C LYS A 68 -12.45 -10.61 -17.05
N LEU A 69 -11.80 -11.60 -16.46
CA LEU A 69 -11.94 -11.94 -15.05
C LEU A 69 -11.10 -10.97 -14.22
N GLU A 70 -11.65 -10.54 -13.09
CA GLU A 70 -10.94 -9.78 -12.08
C GLU A 70 -10.41 -10.72 -10.99
N VAL A 71 -9.32 -10.31 -10.35
CA VAL A 71 -8.72 -11.07 -9.25
C VAL A 71 -9.63 -11.00 -8.01
N SER A 72 -9.72 -12.10 -7.27
CA SER A 72 -10.50 -12.17 -6.03
C SER A 72 -10.07 -11.09 -5.03
N GLN A 73 -11.05 -10.48 -4.36
CA GLN A 73 -10.80 -9.52 -3.29
C GLN A 73 -10.02 -10.14 -2.12
N ASP A 74 -10.20 -11.44 -1.85
CA ASP A 74 -9.49 -12.15 -0.78
C ASP A 74 -7.98 -12.24 -1.07
N PHE A 75 -7.60 -12.46 -2.33
CA PHE A 75 -6.21 -12.45 -2.75
C PHE A 75 -5.60 -11.06 -2.61
N ALA A 76 -6.33 -10.02 -3.04
CA ALA A 76 -5.89 -8.64 -2.91
C ALA A 76 -5.59 -8.27 -1.44
N GLN A 77 -6.53 -8.56 -0.54
CA GLN A 77 -6.36 -8.31 0.90
C GLN A 77 -5.19 -9.07 1.49
N THR A 78 -5.01 -10.34 1.09
CA THR A 78 -3.92 -11.17 1.60
C THR A 78 -2.55 -10.61 1.18
N VAL A 79 -2.43 -10.11 -0.06
CA VAL A 79 -1.21 -9.45 -0.55
C VAL A 79 -0.97 -8.13 0.18
N GLU A 80 -2.01 -7.31 0.38
CA GLU A 80 -1.87 -6.06 1.14
C GLU A 80 -1.42 -6.32 2.58
N LEU A 81 -2.04 -7.29 3.25
CA LEU A 81 -1.69 -7.66 4.62
C LEU A 81 -0.26 -8.18 4.72
N LEU A 82 0.15 -9.06 3.79
CA LEU A 82 1.52 -9.58 3.75
C LEU A 82 2.57 -8.47 3.61
N ILE A 83 2.32 -7.48 2.76
CA ILE A 83 3.29 -6.41 2.48
C ILE A 83 3.26 -5.33 3.57
N ASN A 84 2.08 -4.97 4.06
CA ASN A 84 1.91 -3.90 5.04
C ASN A 84 2.24 -4.33 6.48
N GLU A 85 1.82 -5.54 6.88
CA GLU A 85 2.04 -6.05 8.24
C GLU A 85 3.30 -6.93 8.35
N GLY A 86 3.88 -7.30 7.21
CA GLY A 86 5.12 -8.05 7.11
C GLY A 86 4.94 -9.57 7.00
N GLU A 87 6.06 -10.24 6.78
CA GLU A 87 6.13 -11.68 6.58
C GLU A 87 6.09 -12.43 7.91
N ASN A 88 5.06 -13.26 8.09
CA ASN A 88 4.97 -14.22 9.18
C ASN A 88 4.33 -15.53 8.68
N GLU A 89 4.41 -16.60 9.46
CA GLU A 89 3.94 -17.93 9.06
C GLU A 89 2.46 -17.93 8.67
N TYR A 90 1.64 -17.15 9.37
CA TYR A 90 0.21 -17.01 9.08
C TYR A 90 -0.03 -16.30 7.74
N ASN A 91 0.60 -15.13 7.52
CA ASN A 91 0.45 -14.31 6.31
C ASN A 91 0.95 -15.07 5.08
N LEU A 92 2.10 -15.75 5.20
CA LEU A 92 2.64 -16.60 4.13
C LEU A 92 1.75 -17.81 3.84
N GLY A 93 1.21 -18.44 4.89
CA GLY A 93 0.25 -19.55 4.76
C GLY A 93 -1.01 -19.13 4.01
N ARG A 94 -1.59 -17.99 4.38
CA ARG A 94 -2.77 -17.43 3.68
C ARG A 94 -2.46 -17.08 2.24
N TYR A 95 -1.33 -16.42 1.98
CA TYR A 95 -0.91 -16.08 0.62
C TYR A 95 -0.77 -17.33 -0.25
N LYS A 96 -0.16 -18.40 0.28
CA LYS A 96 -0.06 -19.70 -0.41
C LYS A 96 -1.45 -20.24 -0.76
N GLU A 97 -2.37 -20.28 0.19
CA GLU A 97 -3.73 -20.78 -0.04
C GLU A 97 -4.47 -19.99 -1.13
N GLU A 98 -4.39 -18.65 -1.09
CA GLU A 98 -5.04 -17.80 -2.09
C GLU A 98 -4.41 -17.92 -3.47
N VAL A 99 -3.08 -18.06 -3.57
CA VAL A 99 -2.38 -18.32 -4.85
C VAL A 99 -2.82 -19.66 -5.44
N LEU A 100 -2.95 -20.70 -4.63
CA LEU A 100 -3.40 -22.02 -5.10
C LEU A 100 -4.84 -21.98 -5.62
N LYS A 101 -5.72 -21.24 -4.95
CA LYS A 101 -7.09 -20.98 -5.43
C LYS A 101 -7.07 -20.23 -6.76
N LEU A 102 -6.24 -19.19 -6.86
CA LEU A 102 -6.11 -18.38 -8.08
C LEU A 102 -5.64 -19.23 -9.27
N LEU A 103 -4.67 -20.11 -9.06
CA LEU A 103 -4.12 -20.99 -10.10
C LEU A 103 -4.95 -22.28 -10.32
N SER A 104 -6.02 -22.49 -9.55
CA SER A 104 -6.81 -23.73 -9.56
C SER A 104 -5.98 -25.01 -9.37
N VAL A 105 -4.91 -24.92 -8.57
CA VAL A 105 -4.02 -26.05 -8.25
C VAL A 105 -4.50 -26.71 -6.96
N ARG A 106 -4.70 -28.03 -6.96
CA ARG A 106 -5.01 -28.79 -5.73
C ARG A 106 -3.72 -29.05 -4.96
N ASN A 107 -3.72 -28.75 -3.66
CA ASN A 107 -2.71 -29.31 -2.75
C ASN A 107 -3.01 -30.80 -2.59
N GLU A 108 -2.06 -31.65 -2.98
CA GLU A 108 -2.01 -33.06 -2.55
C GLU A 108 -1.49 -33.17 -1.12
#